data_AF-A0A4Z0EKD2-F1
#
_entry.id   AF-A0A4Z0EKD2-F1
#
_cell.length_a   1.000
_cell.length_b   1.000
_cell.length_c   1.000
_cell.angle_alpha   90.00
_cell.angle_beta   90.00
_cell.angle_gamma   90.00
#
_symmetry.space_group_name_H-M   'P 1'
#
loop_
_entity.id
_entity.type
_entity.pdbx_description
1 polymer ?
#
loop_
_entity_poly.entity_id
_entity_poly.type
_entity_poly.pdbx_seq_one_letter_code
_entity_poly.pdbx_strand_id
1 'polypeptide(L)'
;MSTSSLSPSLQVSVSPTPPHVPKRPARRIGEKSRRGFAAMSPEQQRRIASEGGRASHESGRGHRFSAEEARAAGRKGGQISRRGPKKTDSDPK
;
A
#
# COMPACT_ATOMS: atom_id res chain seq x y z
N MET A 1 28.91 -54.19 -44.51
CA MET A 1 27.87 -53.14 -44.62
C MET A 1 27.68 -52.57 -43.23
N SER A 2 28.26 -51.40 -42.91
CA SER A 2 28.17 -50.77 -41.58
C SER A 2 27.47 -49.43 -41.70
N THR A 3 26.25 -49.33 -41.17
CA THR A 3 25.49 -48.08 -41.10
C THR A 3 25.75 -47.41 -39.75
N SER A 4 26.77 -46.55 -39.70
CA SER A 4 27.04 -45.71 -38.54
C SER A 4 25.96 -44.63 -38.43
N SER A 5 25.05 -44.78 -37.47
CA SER A 5 24.01 -43.81 -37.15
C SER A 5 24.61 -42.59 -36.45
N LEU A 6 24.56 -41.43 -37.12
CA LEU A 6 24.99 -40.15 -36.58
C LEU A 6 23.83 -39.54 -35.76
N SER A 7 23.97 -39.47 -34.44
CA SER A 7 22.99 -38.81 -33.57
C SER A 7 23.03 -37.29 -33.73
N PRO A 8 21.89 -36.59 -33.88
CA PRO A 8 21.86 -35.14 -33.95
C PRO A 8 21.93 -34.54 -32.54
N SER A 9 22.99 -33.77 -32.25
CA SER A 9 23.08 -32.96 -31.03
C SER A 9 22.02 -31.85 -31.04
N LEU A 10 21.10 -31.88 -30.07
CA LEU A 10 20.22 -30.75 -29.80
C LEU A 10 21.05 -29.59 -29.25
N GLN A 11 21.18 -28.52 -30.04
CA GLN A 11 21.63 -27.23 -29.54
C GLN A 11 20.49 -26.56 -28.77
N VAL A 12 20.66 -26.42 -27.45
CA VAL A 12 19.78 -25.62 -26.59
C VAL A 12 20.07 -24.14 -26.88
N SER A 13 19.16 -23.46 -27.57
CA SER A 13 19.23 -22.01 -27.75
C SER A 13 18.81 -21.32 -26.44
N VAL A 14 19.77 -20.86 -25.65
CA VAL A 14 19.51 -19.96 -24.53
C VAL A 14 19.32 -18.56 -25.11
N SER A 15 18.09 -18.05 -25.09
CA SER A 15 17.77 -16.68 -25.47
C SER A 15 18.50 -15.69 -24.54
N PRO A 16 19.13 -14.63 -25.06
CA PRO A 16 19.82 -13.65 -24.23
C PRO A 16 18.80 -12.92 -23.34
N THR A 17 19.02 -12.95 -22.03
CA THR A 17 18.27 -12.14 -21.07
C THR A 17 18.46 -10.65 -21.39
N PRO A 18 17.39 -9.83 -21.38
CA PRO A 18 17.51 -8.40 -21.63
C PRO A 18 18.43 -7.75 -20.58
N PRO A 19 19.23 -6.74 -20.94
CA PRO A 19 20.11 -6.05 -20.00
C PRO A 19 19.28 -5.42 -18.88
N HIS A 20 19.74 -5.61 -17.65
CA HIS A 20 19.15 -5.02 -16.46
C HIS A 20 19.23 -3.49 -16.55
N VAL A 21 18.11 -2.83 -16.84
CA VAL A 21 18.00 -1.37 -16.78
C VAL A 21 18.22 -0.95 -15.32
N PRO A 22 19.26 -0.15 -15.00
CA PRO A 22 19.49 0.28 -13.63
C PRO A 22 18.26 1.07 -13.16
N LYS A 23 17.62 0.59 -12.08
CA LYS A 23 16.57 1.35 -11.40
C LYS A 23 17.19 2.67 -10.94
N ARG A 24 16.62 3.77 -11.44
CA ARG A 24 17.05 5.17 -11.27
C ARG A 24 17.61 5.45 -9.88
N PRO A 25 18.69 6.23 -9.77
CA PRO A 25 19.39 6.46 -8.51
C PRO A 25 18.45 7.09 -7.48
N ALA A 26 18.31 6.41 -6.33
CA ALA A 26 17.55 6.88 -5.19
C ALA A 26 18.35 7.91 -4.39
N ARG A 27 18.63 9.10 -4.97
CA ARG A 27 19.02 10.28 -4.17
C ARG A 27 18.94 11.57 -4.98
N ARG A 28 17.87 12.34 -4.77
CA ARG A 28 17.83 13.79 -4.97
C ARG A 28 17.38 14.39 -3.64
N ILE A 29 18.36 14.76 -2.82
CA ILE A 29 18.15 15.71 -1.72
C ILE A 29 18.11 17.07 -2.43
N GLY A 30 16.92 17.57 -2.70
CA GLY A 30 16.72 18.80 -3.50
C GLY A 30 15.50 18.67 -4.40
N GLU A 31 14.46 19.40 -4.01
CA GLU A 31 13.15 19.54 -4.66
C GLU A 31 12.37 18.23 -4.88
N LYS A 32 11.24 18.12 -4.16
CA LYS A 32 10.23 17.07 -4.36
C LYS A 32 9.70 17.20 -5.80
N SER A 33 10.32 16.49 -6.75
CA SER A 33 9.85 16.40 -8.13
C SER A 33 8.41 15.92 -8.10
N ARG A 34 7.47 16.81 -8.45
CA ARG A 34 6.06 16.46 -8.57
C ARG A 34 5.96 15.37 -9.62
N ARG A 35 5.57 14.16 -9.21
CA ARG A 35 5.40 12.97 -10.05
C ARG A 35 4.09 12.28 -9.67
N GLY A 36 3.53 11.53 -10.62
CA GLY A 36 2.26 10.81 -10.40
C GLY A 36 1.14 11.77 -10.04
N PHE A 37 0.38 11.45 -8.99
CA PHE A 37 -0.76 12.25 -8.54
C PHE A 37 -0.41 13.72 -8.26
N ALA A 38 0.76 13.98 -7.66
CA ALA A 38 1.21 15.33 -7.32
C ALA A 38 1.60 16.18 -8.55
N ALA A 39 1.81 15.54 -9.72
CA ALA A 39 2.09 16.23 -10.98
C ALA A 39 0.84 16.60 -11.77
N MET A 40 -0.32 16.03 -11.43
CA MET A 40 -1.58 16.27 -12.15
C MET A 40 -2.16 17.65 -11.85
N SER A 41 -3.07 18.13 -12.71
CA SER A 41 -3.80 19.38 -12.47
C SER A 41 -4.71 19.27 -11.23
N PRO A 42 -5.02 20.38 -10.54
CA PRO A 42 -5.89 20.36 -9.36
C PRO A 42 -7.28 19.77 -9.63
N GLU A 43 -7.82 19.97 -10.83
CA GLU A 43 -9.11 19.41 -11.23
C GLU A 43 -9.07 17.89 -11.37
N GLN A 44 -8.01 17.37 -12.00
CA GLN A 44 -7.82 15.94 -12.18
C GLN A 44 -7.56 15.25 -10.82
N GLN A 45 -6.78 15.87 -9.94
CA GLN A 45 -6.59 15.39 -8.57
C GLN A 45 -7.90 15.32 -7.80
N ARG A 46 -8.73 16.37 -7.86
CA ARG A 46 -10.05 16.40 -7.21
C ARG A 46 -10.95 15.28 -7.73
N ARG A 47 -11.02 15.11 -9.05
CA ARG A 47 -11.83 14.04 -9.68
C ARG A 47 -11.41 12.66 -9.19
N ILE A 48 -10.12 12.35 -9.26
CA ILE A 48 -9.58 11.05 -8.82
C ILE A 48 -9.77 10.85 -7.31
N ALA A 49 -9.59 11.89 -6.49
CA ALA A 49 -9.83 11.81 -5.05
C ALA A 49 -11.31 11.56 -4.72
N SER A 50 -12.23 12.26 -5.38
CA SER A 50 -13.67 12.05 -5.23
C SER A 50 -14.09 10.65 -5.67
N GLU A 51 -13.57 10.16 -6.80
CA GLU A 51 -13.82 8.81 -7.31
C GLU A 51 -13.26 7.74 -6.38
N GLY A 52 -12.03 7.91 -5.88
CA GLY A 52 -11.42 6.98 -4.93
C GLY A 52 -12.18 6.88 -3.60
N GLY A 53 -12.73 8.00 -3.10
CA GLY A 53 -13.58 8.00 -1.91
C GLY A 53 -14.90 7.25 -2.12
N ARG A 54 -15.57 7.48 -3.27
CA ARG A 54 -16.79 6.78 -3.65
C ARG A 54 -16.55 5.29 -3.84
N ALA A 55 -15.51 4.91 -4.57
CA ALA A 55 -15.12 3.52 -4.80
C ALA A 55 -14.78 2.80 -3.48
N SER A 56 -14.10 3.48 -2.55
CA SER A 56 -13.83 2.90 -1.23
C SER A 56 -15.11 2.61 -0.44
N HIS A 57 -16.09 3.53 -0.49
CA HIS A 57 -17.37 3.35 0.19
C HIS A 57 -18.22 2.27 -0.47
N GLU A 58 -18.31 2.29 -1.80
CA GLU A 58 -19.05 1.33 -2.63
C GLU A 58 -18.45 -0.07 -2.55
N SER A 59 -17.13 -0.19 -2.45
CA SER A 59 -16.44 -1.48 -2.37
C SER A 59 -16.90 -2.33 -1.18
N GLY A 60 -17.61 -1.74 -0.20
CA GLY A 60 -18.32 -2.48 0.82
C GLY A 60 -17.43 -3.35 1.72
N ARG A 61 -16.10 -3.23 1.58
CA ARG A 61 -15.08 -3.89 2.40
C ARG A 61 -15.06 -3.37 3.85
N GLY A 62 -15.99 -2.48 4.19
CA GLY A 62 -16.23 -2.05 5.55
C GLY A 62 -16.69 -3.24 6.40
N HIS A 63 -16.02 -3.43 7.53
CA HIS A 63 -16.46 -4.37 8.54
C HIS A 63 -17.87 -4.00 9.02
N ARG A 64 -18.81 -4.94 8.95
CA ARG A 64 -20.17 -4.76 9.46
C ARG A 64 -20.12 -4.92 10.98
N PHE A 65 -20.10 -3.80 11.70
CA PHE A 65 -20.16 -3.83 13.16
C PHE A 65 -21.49 -4.41 13.63
N SER A 66 -21.41 -5.52 14.36
CA SER A 66 -22.54 -5.98 15.15
C SER A 66 -22.67 -5.11 16.42
N ALA A 67 -23.87 -5.03 17.00
CA ALA A 67 -24.08 -4.29 18.24
C ALA A 67 -23.23 -4.82 19.40
N GLU A 68 -22.94 -6.12 19.40
CA GLU A 68 -22.06 -6.76 20.37
C GLU A 68 -20.61 -6.30 20.22
N GLU A 69 -20.11 -6.25 18.99
CA GLU A 69 -18.74 -5.86 18.69
C GLU A 69 -18.51 -4.37 18.95
N ALA A 70 -19.46 -3.51 18.62
CA ALA A 70 -19.41 -2.10 18.98
C ALA A 70 -19.30 -1.91 20.50
N ARG A 71 -20.08 -2.67 21.29
CA ARG A 71 -19.98 -2.67 22.76
C ARG A 71 -18.63 -3.22 23.24
N ALA A 72 -18.10 -4.27 22.64
CA ALA A 72 -16.80 -4.83 22.99
C ALA A 72 -15.66 -3.82 22.71
N ALA A 73 -15.66 -3.20 21.53
CA ALA A 73 -14.71 -2.16 21.16
C ALA A 73 -14.82 -0.93 22.07
N GLY A 74 -16.03 -0.47 22.39
CA GLY A 74 -16.27 0.62 23.34
C GLY A 74 -15.79 0.30 24.76
N ARG A 75 -16.06 -0.91 25.26
CA ARG A 75 -15.52 -1.38 26.56
C ARG A 75 -14.00 -1.43 26.55
N LYS A 76 -13.39 -1.87 25.45
CA LYS A 76 -11.91 -1.91 25.31
C LYS A 76 -11.32 -0.50 25.29
N GLY A 77 -11.91 0.42 24.50
CA GLY A 77 -11.49 1.82 24.45
C GLY A 77 -11.63 2.51 25.81
N GLY A 78 -12.75 2.29 26.51
CA GLY A 78 -13.00 2.80 27.86
C GLY A 78 -12.10 2.21 28.94
N GLN A 79 -11.57 0.99 28.76
CA GLN A 79 -10.54 0.44 29.65
C GLN A 79 -9.19 1.14 29.45
N ILE A 80 -8.85 1.50 28.22
CA ILE A 80 -7.60 2.18 27.88
C ILE A 80 -7.65 3.66 28.31
N SER A 81 -8.77 4.34 28.09
CA SER A 81 -8.92 5.77 28.40
C SER A 81 -9.13 6.08 29.88
N ARG A 82 -9.53 5.09 30.70
CA ARG A 82 -9.68 5.24 32.16
C ARG A 82 -8.36 5.57 32.91
N ARG A 83 -7.22 5.60 32.22
CA ARG A 83 -5.93 6.12 32.73
C ARG A 83 -5.59 7.52 32.21
N GLY A 84 -6.56 8.30 31.73
CA GLY A 84 -6.38 9.74 31.53
C GLY A 84 -6.07 10.42 32.87
N PRO A 85 -5.16 11.40 32.93
CA PRO A 85 -4.69 11.98 34.18
C PRO A 85 -5.88 12.56 34.95
N LYS A 86 -6.12 12.01 36.15
CA LYS A 86 -7.02 12.61 37.13
C LYS A 86 -6.48 14.00 37.42
N LYS A 87 -7.19 15.04 36.98
CA LYS A 87 -7.00 16.36 37.57
C LYS A 87 -7.49 16.25 39.00
N THR A 88 -6.55 16.08 39.92
CA THR A 88 -6.80 16.27 41.35
C THR A 88 -7.00 17.77 41.53
N ASP A 89 -8.25 18.19 41.69
CA ASP A 89 -8.54 19.50 42.27
C ASP A 89 -8.00 19.46 43.71
N SER A 90 -6.83 20.04 43.93
CA SER A 90 -6.21 20.14 45.25
C SER A 90 -5.30 21.37 45.29
N ASP A 91 -5.88 22.55 45.06
CA ASP A 91 -5.30 23.81 45.49
C ASP A 91 -6.09 24.30 46.71
N PRO A 92 -5.61 24.11 47.95
CA PRO A 92 -6.22 24.75 49.11
C PRO A 92 -5.84 26.25 49.11
N LYS A 93 -6.87 27.07 49.31
CA LYS A 93 -6.82 28.53 49.46
C LYS A 93 -6.01 29.00 50.67
#